data_AF-A0A060BP06-F1
#
_entry.id   AF-A0A060BP06-F1
#
_cell.length_a   1.000
_cell.length_b   1.000
_cell.length_c   1.000
_cell.angle_alpha   90.00
_cell.angle_beta   90.00
_cell.angle_gamma   90.00
#
_symmetry.space_group_name_H-M   'P 1'
#
loop_
_entity.id
_entity.type
_entity.pdbx_description
1 polymer ?
#
loop_
_entity_poly.entity_id
_entity_poly.type
_entity_poly.pdbx_seq_one_letter_code
_entity_poly.pdbx_strand_id
1 'polypeptide(L)'
;MIGCSYGNGYRLTHRDDYASAIVEAAKSLSTRYRSVAHIIQSWNTDKGWMSERGWECPVIIDNMMNLELMFDATKLSGDSTYYKIAVAHADRTLAEHFRRDGSCYHVVDYSLKDGSVRSRQTAQGY
;
A
#
# COMPACT_ATOMS: atom_id res chain seq x y z
N MET A 1 2.43 -12.16 0.49
CA MET A 1 2.68 -11.02 1.40
C MET A 1 3.43 -11.52 2.64
N ILE A 2 4.40 -10.77 3.17
CA ILE A 2 5.19 -11.19 4.36
C ILE A 2 4.30 -11.44 5.59
N GLY A 3 3.21 -10.68 5.75
CA GLY A 3 2.23 -10.90 6.83
C GLY A 3 1.61 -12.31 6.81
N CYS A 4 1.38 -12.90 5.63
CA CYS A 4 0.77 -14.22 5.54
C CYS A 4 1.73 -15.36 5.91
N SER A 5 3.05 -15.17 5.77
CA SER A 5 4.06 -16.17 6.12
C SER A 5 4.69 -15.87 7.49
N TYR A 6 5.58 -14.89 7.56
CA TYR A 6 6.29 -14.52 8.78
C TYR A 6 5.35 -13.97 9.85
N GLY A 7 4.29 -13.25 9.48
CA GLY A 7 3.25 -12.80 10.42
C GLY A 7 2.56 -13.96 11.13
N ASN A 8 2.14 -14.98 10.38
CA ASN A 8 1.58 -16.20 10.96
C ASN A 8 2.62 -17.00 11.77
N GLY A 9 3.86 -17.07 11.30
CA GLY A 9 4.96 -17.68 12.05
C GLY A 9 5.16 -17.02 13.41
N TYR A 10 5.21 -15.68 13.45
CA TYR A 10 5.29 -14.92 14.70
C TYR A 10 4.06 -15.14 15.59
N ARG A 11 2.85 -15.08 15.03
CA ARG A 11 1.60 -15.31 15.78
C ARG A 11 1.56 -16.66 16.50
N LEU A 12 2.13 -17.70 15.90
CA LEU A 12 2.10 -19.06 16.44
C LEU A 12 3.26 -19.38 17.39
N THR A 13 4.42 -18.76 17.16
CA THR A 13 5.67 -19.18 17.82
C THR A 13 6.31 -18.10 18.68
N HIS A 14 5.91 -16.84 18.51
CA HIS A 14 6.48 -15.66 19.17
C HIS A 14 7.99 -15.52 19.03
N ARG A 15 8.58 -16.05 17.96
CA ARG A 15 10.02 -15.96 17.75
C ARG A 15 10.45 -14.60 17.21
N ASP A 16 11.50 -14.04 17.80
CA ASP A 16 11.99 -12.69 17.47
C ASP A 16 12.56 -12.55 16.05
N ASP A 17 13.02 -13.63 15.43
CA ASP A 17 13.48 -13.60 14.03
C ASP A 17 12.32 -13.32 13.06
N TYR A 18 11.11 -13.79 13.37
CA TYR A 18 9.93 -13.44 12.59
C TYR A 18 9.50 -12.00 12.81
N ALA A 19 9.55 -11.49 14.05
CA ALA A 19 9.28 -10.07 14.32
C ALA A 19 10.24 -9.14 13.56
N SER A 20 11.53 -9.49 13.54
CA SER A 20 12.55 -8.72 12.82
C SER A 20 12.27 -8.67 11.31
N ALA A 21 11.87 -9.81 10.72
CA ALA A 21 11.51 -9.87 9.29
C ALA A 21 10.25 -9.05 8.96
N ILE A 22 9.25 -9.03 9.85
CA ILE A 22 8.02 -8.22 9.69
C ILE A 22 8.38 -6.72 9.68
N VAL A 23 9.19 -6.26 10.63
CA VAL A 23 9.59 -4.85 10.73
C VAL A 23 10.43 -4.44 9.51
N GLU A 24 11.37 -5.28 9.07
CA GLU A 24 12.19 -4.97 7.88
C GLU A 24 11.34 -4.93 6.58
N ALA A 25 10.35 -5.82 6.47
CA ALA A 25 9.42 -5.79 5.34
C ALA A 25 8.57 -4.51 5.33
N ALA A 26 8.09 -4.06 6.50
CA ALA A 26 7.35 -2.80 6.62
C ALA A 26 8.24 -1.59 6.31
N LYS A 27 9.51 -1.60 6.75
CA LYS A 27 10.51 -0.59 6.38
C LYS A 27 10.69 -0.52 4.87
N SER A 28 10.86 -1.65 4.21
CA SER A 28 10.96 -1.73 2.75
C SER A 28 9.69 -1.21 2.06
N LEU A 29 8.50 -1.61 2.52
CA LEU A 29 7.22 -1.12 1.99
C LEU A 29 7.05 0.39 2.17
N SER A 30 7.50 0.94 3.31
CA SER A 30 7.41 2.37 3.61
C SER A 30 8.17 3.24 2.60
N THR A 31 9.20 2.73 1.95
CA THR A 31 9.94 3.46 0.88
C THR A 31 9.08 3.76 -0.36
N ARG A 32 7.96 3.05 -0.50
CA ARG A 32 6.98 3.25 -1.57
C ARG A 32 5.92 4.29 -1.22
N TYR A 33 5.93 4.82 0.01
CA TYR A 33 5.07 5.92 0.40
C TYR A 33 5.43 7.19 -0.40
N ARG A 34 4.40 7.89 -0.87
CA ARG A 34 4.51 9.19 -1.55
C ARG A 34 3.78 10.21 -0.70
N SER A 35 4.54 11.00 0.04
CA SER A 35 4.00 11.93 1.04
C SER A 35 3.05 12.98 0.46
N VAL A 36 3.31 13.45 -0.77
CA VAL A 36 2.45 14.44 -1.45
C VAL A 36 1.07 13.86 -1.77
N ALA A 37 1.01 12.60 -2.21
CA ALA A 37 -0.22 11.93 -2.59
C ALA A 37 -0.88 11.15 -1.44
N HIS A 38 -0.19 11.04 -0.30
CA HIS A 38 -0.61 10.27 0.88
C HIS A 38 -0.94 8.79 0.60
N ILE A 39 -0.19 8.17 -0.33
CA ILE A 39 -0.41 6.77 -0.74
C ILE A 39 0.88 5.96 -0.74
N ILE A 40 0.72 4.65 -0.87
CA ILE A 40 1.80 3.69 -1.07
C ILE A 40 1.68 3.27 -2.52
N GLN A 41 2.70 3.54 -3.33
CA GLN A 41 2.69 3.23 -4.75
C GLN A 41 2.69 1.71 -4.97
N SER A 42 1.73 1.17 -5.71
CA SER A 42 1.59 -0.29 -5.86
C SER A 42 2.67 -0.89 -6.77
N TRP A 43 2.90 -0.29 -7.94
CA TRP A 43 3.87 -0.79 -8.91
C TRP A 43 4.80 0.31 -9.41
N ASN A 44 6.01 -0.08 -9.81
CA ASN A 44 6.87 0.82 -10.58
C ASN A 44 6.31 0.92 -12.00
N THR A 45 6.48 2.08 -12.63
CA THR A 45 5.89 2.40 -13.94
C THR A 45 6.92 2.54 -15.05
N ASP A 46 8.20 2.28 -14.77
CA ASP A 46 9.32 2.45 -15.70
C ASP A 46 9.42 1.33 -16.74
N LYS A 47 8.71 0.20 -16.55
CA LYS A 47 8.84 -1.01 -17.38
C LYS A 47 7.52 -1.77 -17.57
N GLY A 48 7.47 -2.55 -18.65
CA GLY A 48 6.41 -3.51 -18.93
C GLY A 48 5.06 -2.88 -19.27
N TRP A 49 3.98 -3.63 -19.10
CA TRP A 49 2.63 -3.17 -19.46
C TRP A 49 2.18 -1.91 -18.69
N MET A 50 2.84 -1.57 -17.57
CA MET A 50 2.55 -0.39 -16.76
C MET A 50 3.09 0.88 -17.40
N SER A 51 4.25 0.83 -18.08
CA SER A 51 4.77 1.98 -18.82
C SER A 51 3.89 2.33 -20.01
N GLU A 52 3.29 1.32 -20.67
CA GLU A 52 2.36 1.50 -21.79
C GLU A 52 1.03 2.15 -21.35
N ARG A 53 0.65 2.03 -20.08
CA ARG A 53 -0.55 2.67 -19.50
C ARG A 53 -0.37 4.16 -19.21
N GLY A 54 0.88 4.65 -19.20
CA GLY A 54 1.19 6.06 -18.92
C GLY A 54 0.89 6.50 -17.47
N TRP A 55 0.89 5.55 -16.53
CA TRP A 55 0.68 5.85 -15.10
C TRP A 55 1.92 6.49 -14.48
N GLU A 56 1.68 7.38 -13.52
CA GLU A 56 2.73 8.06 -12.76
C GLU A 56 2.89 7.43 -11.38
N CYS A 57 1.77 7.24 -10.67
CA CYS A 57 1.72 6.60 -9.35
C CYS A 57 0.45 5.75 -9.22
N PRO A 58 0.44 4.54 -9.78
CA PRO A 58 -0.72 3.66 -9.73
C PRO A 58 -0.87 3.05 -8.33
N VAL A 59 -2.09 3.12 -7.80
CA VAL A 59 -2.50 2.51 -6.53
C VAL A 59 -3.66 1.57 -6.79
N ILE A 60 -3.48 0.29 -6.45
CA ILE A 60 -4.53 -0.71 -6.57
C ILE A 60 -5.30 -0.90 -5.27
N ILE A 61 -6.56 -1.30 -5.36
CA ILE A 61 -7.40 -1.54 -4.17
C ILE A 61 -6.83 -2.64 -3.27
N ASP A 62 -6.18 -3.66 -3.84
CA ASP A 62 -5.51 -4.75 -3.12
C ASP A 62 -4.40 -4.23 -2.19
N ASN A 63 -3.87 -3.03 -2.44
CA ASN A 63 -2.84 -2.43 -1.61
C ASN A 63 -3.33 -2.22 -0.15
N MET A 64 -4.65 -2.13 0.05
CA MET A 64 -5.27 -2.10 1.39
C MET A 64 -4.94 -3.34 2.22
N MET A 65 -4.79 -4.51 1.59
CA MET A 65 -4.43 -5.74 2.29
C MET A 65 -3.01 -5.70 2.87
N ASN A 66 -2.11 -4.87 2.32
CA ASN A 66 -0.75 -4.72 2.84
C ASN A 66 -0.68 -3.85 4.10
N LEU A 67 -1.75 -3.14 4.48
CA LEU A 67 -1.71 -2.23 5.62
C LEU A 67 -1.62 -2.96 6.96
N GLU A 68 -2.11 -4.21 7.03
CA GLU A 68 -1.97 -5.05 8.22
C GLU A 68 -0.48 -5.21 8.62
N LEU A 69 0.41 -5.42 7.64
CA LEU A 69 1.85 -5.50 7.87
C LEU A 69 2.39 -4.22 8.53
N MET A 70 1.92 -3.06 8.10
CA MET A 70 2.36 -1.76 8.64
C MET A 70 1.88 -1.57 10.07
N PHE A 71 0.65 -1.96 10.38
CA PHE A 71 0.11 -1.90 11.74
C PHE A 71 0.84 -2.85 12.70
N ASP A 72 1.14 -4.07 12.26
CA ASP A 72 1.88 -5.03 13.08
C ASP A 72 3.32 -4.59 13.30
N ALA A 73 3.97 -4.01 12.29
CA ALA A 73 5.30 -3.44 12.47
C ALA A 73 5.31 -2.30 13.51
N THR A 74 4.29 -1.43 13.55
CA THR A 74 4.18 -0.42 14.62
C THR A 74 4.05 -1.08 16.00
N LYS A 75 3.26 -2.13 16.16
CA LYS A 75 3.12 -2.82 17.44
C LYS A 75 4.45 -3.45 17.90
N LEU A 76 5.20 -4.02 16.97
CA LEU A 76 6.44 -4.74 17.25
C LEU A 76 7.62 -3.79 17.52
N SER A 77 7.75 -2.70 16.76
CA SER A 77 8.89 -1.79 16.87
C SER A 77 8.63 -0.58 17.77
N GLY A 78 7.37 -0.23 18.04
CA GLY A 78 6.97 1.03 18.67
C GLY A 78 7.06 2.25 17.74
N ASP A 79 7.47 2.09 16.47
CA ASP A 79 7.58 3.19 15.52
C ASP A 79 6.21 3.55 14.93
N SER A 80 5.71 4.73 15.31
CA SER A 80 4.43 5.28 14.83
C SER A 80 4.41 5.62 13.33
N THR A 81 5.55 5.64 12.66
CA THR A 81 5.64 5.99 11.23
C THR A 81 4.83 5.04 10.36
N TYR A 82 4.88 3.72 10.64
CA TYR A 82 4.13 2.74 9.84
C TYR A 82 2.61 2.91 9.99
N TYR A 83 2.14 3.13 11.21
CA TYR A 83 0.74 3.46 11.49
C TYR A 83 0.27 4.70 10.73
N LYS A 84 1.04 5.80 10.79
CA LYS A 84 0.69 7.07 10.11
C LYS A 84 0.59 6.89 8.59
N ILE A 85 1.54 6.15 8.00
CA ILE A 85 1.51 5.83 6.57
C ILE A 85 0.28 4.98 6.23
N ALA A 86 -0.03 3.97 7.04
CA ALA A 86 -1.15 3.07 6.79
C ALA A 86 -2.50 3.79 6.87
N VAL A 87 -2.70 4.62 7.90
CA VAL A 87 -3.92 5.43 8.04
C VAL A 87 -4.06 6.42 6.89
N ALA A 88 -2.99 7.16 6.55
CA ALA A 88 -3.03 8.11 5.44
C ALA A 88 -3.40 7.43 4.11
N HIS A 89 -2.85 6.24 3.85
CA HIS A 89 -3.21 5.44 2.68
C HIS A 89 -4.67 5.00 2.70
N ALA A 90 -5.16 4.49 3.84
CA ALA A 90 -6.53 4.03 3.99
C ALA A 90 -7.54 5.17 3.76
N ASP A 91 -7.30 6.33 4.37
CA ASP A 91 -8.14 7.51 4.23
C ASP A 91 -8.17 8.00 2.78
N ARG A 92 -7.01 8.03 2.12
CA ARG A 92 -6.93 8.44 0.71
C ARG A 92 -7.62 7.45 -0.22
N THR A 93 -7.48 6.15 0.01
CA THR A 93 -8.17 5.11 -0.74
C THR A 93 -9.68 5.20 -0.55
N LEU A 94 -10.17 5.43 0.66
CA LEU A 94 -11.60 5.61 0.93
C LEU A 94 -12.17 6.80 0.14
N ALA A 95 -11.43 7.91 0.06
CA ALA A 95 -11.87 9.10 -0.66
C ALA A 95 -11.91 8.92 -2.19
N GLU A 96 -11.03 8.10 -2.77
CA GLU A 96 -10.77 8.13 -4.21
C GLU A 96 -11.09 6.83 -4.97
N HIS A 97 -11.02 5.66 -4.31
CA HIS A 97 -11.22 4.36 -4.95
C HIS A 97 -12.68 3.92 -5.03
N PHE A 98 -13.57 4.53 -4.26
CA PHE A 98 -14.99 4.14 -4.21
C PHE A 98 -15.86 5.05 -5.08
N ARG A 99 -16.77 4.43 -5.84
CA ARG A 99 -17.81 5.10 -6.61
C ARG A 99 -18.99 5.43 -5.71
N ARG A 100 -19.89 6.29 -6.21
CA ARG A 100 -21.11 6.69 -5.48
C ARG A 100 -22.05 5.52 -5.16
N ASP A 101 -21.98 4.45 -5.95
CA ASP A 101 -22.77 3.23 -5.75
C ASP A 101 -22.12 2.21 -4.79
N GLY A 102 -20.96 2.54 -4.21
CA GLY A 102 -20.22 1.66 -3.31
C GLY A 102 -19.31 0.64 -4.01
N SER A 103 -19.32 0.56 -5.34
CA SER A 103 -18.33 -0.24 -6.08
C SER A 103 -16.95 0.44 -6.06
N CYS A 104 -15.88 -0.30 -6.34
CA CYS A 104 -14.52 0.25 -6.37
C CYS A 104 -13.88 0.25 -7.76
N TYR A 105 -13.02 1.23 -8.02
CA TYR A 105 -12.02 1.15 -9.08
C TYR A 105 -10.92 0.19 -8.67
N HIS A 106 -10.40 -0.57 -9.62
CA HIS A 106 -9.23 -1.41 -9.35
C HIS A 106 -7.99 -0.50 -9.19
N VAL A 107 -7.78 0.47 -10.09
CA VAL A 107 -6.60 1.33 -10.08
C VAL A 107 -6.97 2.81 -10.04
N VAL A 108 -6.30 3.59 -9.19
CA VAL A 108 -6.29 5.05 -9.23
C VAL A 108 -4.85 5.51 -9.43
N ASP A 109 -4.62 6.36 -10.43
CA ASP A 109 -3.31 6.94 -10.74
C ASP A 109 -3.23 8.36 -10.17
N TYR A 110 -2.16 8.65 -9.44
CA TYR A 110 -1.93 9.95 -8.80
C TYR A 110 -0.73 10.67 -9.41
N SER A 111 -0.75 12.00 -9.41
CA SER A 111 0.46 12.77 -9.73
C SER A 111 1.43 12.76 -8.56
N LEU A 112 2.71 12.52 -8.84
CA LEU A 112 3.79 12.64 -7.85
C LEU A 112 4.10 14.10 -7.52
N LYS A 113 3.70 15.03 -8.38
CA LYS A 113 3.97 16.47 -8.21
C LYS A 113 3.08 17.10 -7.14
N ASP A 114 1.78 16.82 -7.17
CA ASP A 114 0.78 17.50 -6.33
C ASP A 114 -0.25 16.57 -5.68
N GLY A 115 -0.18 15.25 -5.93
CA GLY A 115 -1.08 14.28 -5.34
C GLY A 115 -2.48 14.25 -5.95
N SER A 116 -2.75 15.02 -7.01
CA SER A 116 -4.03 15.01 -7.72
C SER A 116 -4.28 13.66 -8.40
N VAL A 117 -5.57 13.30 -8.54
CA VAL A 117 -5.97 12.10 -9.28
C VAL A 117 -5.87 12.37 -10.77
N ARG A 118 -5.03 11.59 -11.46
CA ARG A 118 -4.85 11.64 -12.92
C ARG A 118 -5.90 10.81 -13.64
N SER A 119 -6.19 9.61 -13.14
CA SER A 119 -7.21 8.73 -13.71
C SER A 119 -7.71 7.67 -12.73
N ARG A 120 -8.90 7.14 -13.00
CA ARG A 120 -9.50 6.00 -12.28
C ARG A 120 -9.88 4.92 -13.29
N GLN A 121 -9.36 3.71 -13.15
CA GLN A 121 -9.36 2.69 -14.20
C GLN A 121 -9.52 1.27 -13.66
N THR A 122 -9.60 0.31 -14.59
CA THR A 122 -9.46 -1.11 -14.31
C THR A 122 -8.20 -1.67 -14.97
N ALA A 123 -7.54 -2.62 -14.30
CA ALA A 123 -6.45 -3.40 -14.89
C ALA A 123 -6.83 -4.86 -15.16
N GLN A 124 -7.83 -5.40 -14.46
CA GLN A 124 -8.20 -6.83 -14.49
C GLN A 124 -9.73 -7.09 -14.48
N GLY A 125 -10.54 -6.04 -14.35
CA GLY A 125 -11.99 -6.13 -14.52
C GLY A 125 -12.37 -6.26 -16.00
N TYR A 126 -13.54 -6.84 -16.27
CA TYR A 126 -14.12 -7.03 -17.60
C TYR A 126 -14.61 -5.72 -18.22
#